data_AF-A0A6I7NPF3-F1
#
_entry.id   AF-A0A6I7NPF3-F1
#
_cell.length_a   1.000
_cell.length_b   1.000
_cell.length_c   1.000
_cell.angle_alpha   90.00
_cell.angle_beta   90.00
_cell.angle_gamma   90.00
#
_symmetry.space_group_name_H-M   'P 1'
#
loop_
_entity.id
_entity.type
_entity.pdbx_description
1 polymer ?
#
loop_
_entity_poly.entity_id
_entity_poly.type
_entity_poly.pdbx_seq_one_letter_code
_entity_poly.pdbx_strand_id
1 'polypeptide(L)'
;MNSKELSNYLEKIRYGRKMTQEAFVDGIVSLRQYQRYRYGESEIPYEKIELFAAKLGIPTKKLLNEFEKEKNKQATMLSTYYNAVINKDIALVQTIRSEISEDIIIEAEKQVFLKHANIIHDRYTRKVTAFEAFRANAQLVNYPEVLKQAYFTDIEVLILSTLLDDLENKAHRALLKRLTDLFDTQESIMAGESDLIYTLILWRLAKTYGLQRQFAQVIELCQHGIERGRKNAQYYLWEYFYYYLAIAYYRLQDIRHFEEALFKCYNCLHAEGNPKKIEKFTRWIERDFDIVYHTFIMKYMKKIIM
;
A
#
# COMPACT_ATOMS: atom_id res chain seq x y z
N MET A 1 -13.76 5.82 18.85
CA MET A 1 -12.37 6.24 19.15
C MET A 1 -11.70 5.11 19.92
N ASN A 2 -10.61 4.55 19.39
CA ASN A 2 -9.99 3.39 20.01
C ASN A 2 -9.23 3.81 21.29
N SER A 3 -9.79 3.48 22.45
CA SER A 3 -9.26 3.85 23.78
C SER A 3 -7.80 3.44 23.97
N LYS A 4 -7.43 2.28 23.41
CA LYS A 4 -6.06 1.75 23.45
C LYS A 4 -5.08 2.64 22.72
N GLU A 5 -5.43 3.03 21.50
CA GLU A 5 -4.61 3.85 20.62
C GLU A 5 -4.34 5.23 21.22
N LEU A 6 -5.39 5.88 21.70
CA LEU A 6 -5.28 7.18 22.35
C LEU A 6 -4.46 7.09 23.65
N SER A 7 -4.63 6.02 24.43
CA SER A 7 -3.86 5.81 25.66
C SER A 7 -2.37 5.60 25.38
N ASN A 8 -2.02 4.89 24.31
CA ASN A 8 -0.62 4.74 23.88
C ASN A 8 -0.04 6.04 23.32
N TYR A 9 -0.86 6.88 22.68
CA TYR A 9 -0.45 8.22 22.28
C TYR A 9 -0.24 9.16 23.48
N LEU A 10 -1.11 9.10 24.49
CA LEU A 10 -0.91 9.80 25.76
C LEU A 10 0.42 9.39 26.42
N GLU A 11 0.75 8.10 26.38
CA GLU A 11 2.01 7.58 26.89
C GLU A 11 3.24 8.14 26.15
N LYS A 12 3.15 8.26 24.81
CA LYS A 12 4.19 8.91 24.00
C LYS A 12 4.42 10.37 24.44
N ILE A 13 3.34 11.13 24.64
CA ILE A 13 3.44 12.53 25.09
C ILE A 13 4.01 12.61 26.51
N ARG A 14 3.54 11.76 27.43
CA ARG A 14 4.06 11.67 28.80
C ARG A 14 5.56 11.45 28.80
N TYR A 15 6.03 10.46 28.03
CA TYR A 15 7.45 10.13 27.92
C TYR A 15 8.25 11.31 27.36
N GLY A 16 7.75 11.95 26.29
CA GLY A 16 8.37 13.14 25.71
C GLY A 16 8.47 14.33 26.68
N ARG A 17 7.55 14.42 27.64
CA ARG A 17 7.56 15.41 28.73
C ARG A 17 8.32 14.97 29.97
N LYS A 18 8.98 13.81 29.93
CA LYS A 18 9.79 13.25 31.04
C LYS A 18 9.01 13.13 32.37
N MET A 19 7.71 12.88 32.29
CA MET A 19 6.83 12.72 33.45
C MET A 19 6.75 11.24 33.85
N THR A 20 6.82 10.85 35.12
CA THR A 20 6.66 9.42 35.50
C THR A 20 5.21 8.95 35.29
N GLN A 21 4.98 7.63 35.19
CA GLN A 21 3.62 7.11 35.04
C GLN A 21 2.78 7.42 36.29
N GLU A 22 3.36 7.28 37.48
CA GLU A 22 2.73 7.57 38.75
C GLU A 22 2.26 9.04 38.79
N ALA A 23 3.15 9.97 38.44
CA ALA A 23 2.82 11.39 38.42
C ALA A 23 1.75 11.72 37.37
N PHE A 24 1.73 10.99 36.25
CA PHE A 24 0.76 11.20 35.18
C PHE A 24 -0.65 10.74 35.55
N VAL A 25 -0.78 9.58 36.18
CA VAL A 25 -2.08 9.00 36.54
C VAL A 25 -2.64 9.52 37.86
N ASP A 26 -1.78 10.10 38.70
CA ASP A 26 -2.14 10.63 40.00
C ASP A 26 -3.31 11.64 39.94
N GLY A 27 -4.32 11.39 40.79
CA GLY A 27 -5.57 12.15 40.83
C GLY A 27 -6.55 11.86 39.69
N ILE A 28 -6.23 10.97 38.74
CA ILE A 28 -7.08 10.68 37.58
C ILE A 28 -7.63 9.25 37.66
N VAL A 29 -6.73 8.27 37.72
CA VAL A 29 -7.03 6.82 37.81
C VAL A 29 -5.87 6.07 38.48
N SER A 30 -6.12 4.83 38.92
CA SER A 30 -5.02 3.96 39.37
C SER A 30 -4.09 3.57 38.22
N LEU A 31 -2.82 3.30 38.54
CA LEU A 31 -1.83 2.78 37.58
C LEU A 31 -2.35 1.53 36.85
N ARG A 32 -2.99 0.62 37.60
CA ARG A 32 -3.62 -0.59 37.05
C ARG A 32 -4.67 -0.24 36.00
N GLN A 33 -5.58 0.68 36.32
CA GLN A 33 -6.63 1.08 35.38
C GLN A 33 -6.06 1.76 34.13
N TYR A 34 -5.01 2.57 34.27
CA TYR A 34 -4.31 3.15 33.13
C TYR A 34 -3.67 2.08 32.23
N GLN A 35 -3.04 1.05 32.80
CA GLN A 35 -2.55 -0.07 32.00
C GLN A 35 -3.69 -0.82 31.30
N ARG A 36 -4.85 -1.01 31.95
CA ARG A 36 -6.03 -1.60 31.28
C ARG A 36 -6.47 -0.80 30.06
N TYR A 37 -6.43 0.54 30.13
CA TYR A 37 -6.69 1.38 28.95
C TYR A 37 -5.64 1.15 27.86
N ARG A 38 -4.35 1.12 28.20
CA ARG A 38 -3.24 0.88 27.25
C ARG A 38 -3.24 -0.52 26.61
N TYR A 39 -3.77 -1.52 27.31
CA TYR A 39 -3.91 -2.87 26.76
C TYR A 39 -5.23 -3.06 25.98
N GLY A 40 -6.20 -2.16 26.17
CA GLY A 40 -7.53 -2.26 25.56
C GLY A 40 -8.51 -3.14 26.36
N GLU A 41 -8.22 -3.41 27.63
CA GLU A 41 -9.09 -4.18 28.54
C GLU A 41 -10.21 -3.33 29.16
N SER A 42 -10.16 -2.01 28.94
CA SER A 42 -11.17 -1.06 29.39
C SER A 42 -11.21 0.12 28.44
N GLU A 43 -12.39 0.68 28.23
CA GLU A 43 -12.54 1.95 27.52
C GLU A 43 -12.22 3.14 28.42
N ILE A 44 -11.61 4.17 27.86
CA ILE A 44 -11.33 5.41 28.57
C ILE A 44 -12.51 6.38 28.41
N PRO A 45 -13.19 6.78 29.50
CA PRO A 45 -14.26 7.77 29.43
C PRO A 45 -13.72 9.12 28.95
N TYR A 46 -14.53 9.88 28.20
CA TYR A 46 -14.12 11.19 27.69
C TYR A 46 -13.69 12.15 28.81
N GLU A 47 -14.39 12.16 29.94
CA GLU A 47 -14.01 12.92 31.13
C GLU A 47 -12.58 12.62 31.61
N LYS A 48 -12.14 11.35 31.53
CA LYS A 48 -10.77 10.97 31.89
C LYS A 48 -9.75 11.48 30.88
N ILE A 49 -10.10 11.54 29.60
CA ILE A 49 -9.26 12.13 28.55
C ILE A 49 -9.04 13.62 28.85
N GLU A 50 -10.09 14.35 29.23
CA GLU A 50 -9.96 15.77 29.61
C GLU A 50 -9.02 15.96 30.80
N LEU A 51 -9.12 15.11 31.82
CA LEU A 51 -8.22 15.15 32.97
C LEU A 51 -6.76 14.85 32.58
N PHE A 52 -6.53 13.85 31.74
CA PHE A 52 -5.17 13.56 31.25
C PHE A 52 -4.62 14.70 30.38
N ALA A 53 -5.44 15.28 29.51
CA ALA A 53 -5.07 16.42 28.68
C ALA A 53 -4.71 17.64 29.56
N ALA A 54 -5.52 17.92 30.59
CA ALA A 54 -5.25 18.96 31.57
C ALA A 54 -3.96 18.72 32.36
N LYS A 55 -3.68 17.47 32.78
CA LYS A 55 -2.40 17.09 33.44
C LYS A 55 -1.19 17.32 32.53
N LEU A 56 -1.35 17.14 31.23
CA LEU A 56 -0.35 17.49 30.23
C LEU A 56 -0.35 18.99 29.87
N GLY A 57 -1.26 19.81 30.40
CA GLY A 57 -1.39 21.22 30.02
C GLY A 57 -1.71 21.41 28.53
N ILE A 58 -2.51 20.50 27.95
CA ILE A 58 -2.93 20.52 26.55
C ILE A 58 -4.46 20.60 26.52
N PRO A 59 -5.08 21.51 25.75
CA PRO A 59 -6.52 21.47 25.52
C PRO A 59 -6.94 20.15 24.87
N THR A 60 -8.01 19.50 25.36
CA THR A 60 -8.47 18.19 24.85
C THR A 60 -8.66 18.17 23.34
N LYS A 61 -9.29 19.20 22.78
CA LYS A 61 -9.46 19.33 21.32
C LYS A 61 -8.13 19.34 20.57
N LYS A 62 -7.11 20.01 21.11
CA LYS A 62 -5.76 20.04 20.52
C LYS A 62 -5.10 18.67 20.61
N LEU A 63 -5.25 17.97 21.73
CA LEU A 63 -4.74 16.60 21.89
C LEU A 63 -5.33 15.65 20.85
N LEU A 64 -6.66 15.66 20.68
CA LEU A 64 -7.34 14.79 19.70
C LEU A 64 -6.95 15.12 18.26
N ASN A 65 -6.82 16.41 17.92
CA ASN A 65 -6.36 16.81 16.59
C ASN A 65 -4.91 16.37 16.31
N GLU A 66 -4.01 16.52 17.28
CA GLU A 66 -2.63 16.06 17.13
C GLU A 66 -2.52 14.52 17.10
N PHE A 67 -3.43 13.82 17.78
CA PHE A 67 -3.55 12.36 17.69
C PHE A 67 -3.91 11.93 16.26
N GLU A 68 -4.96 12.48 15.66
CA GLU A 68 -5.34 12.17 14.27
C GLU A 68 -4.24 12.58 13.28
N LYS A 69 -3.59 13.72 13.49
CA LYS A 69 -2.46 14.17 12.67
C LYS A 69 -1.27 13.21 12.73
N GLU A 70 -0.96 12.69 13.92
CA GLU A 70 0.10 11.67 14.08
C GLU A 70 -0.27 10.38 13.34
N LYS A 71 -1.52 9.93 13.41
CA LYS A 71 -2.00 8.77 12.65
C LYS A 71 -1.81 8.96 11.15
N ASN A 72 -2.21 10.11 10.62
CA ASN A 72 -2.07 10.42 9.19
C ASN A 72 -0.60 10.53 8.77
N LYS A 73 0.26 11.08 9.62
CA LYS A 73 1.71 11.11 9.41
C LYS A 73 2.29 9.68 9.35
N GLN A 74 1.88 8.80 10.27
CA GLN A 74 2.30 7.40 10.27
C GLN A 74 1.81 6.66 9.02
N ALA A 75 0.57 6.86 8.61
CA ALA A 75 0.02 6.27 7.39
C ALA A 75 0.82 6.69 6.13
N THR A 76 1.19 7.98 6.05
CA THR A 76 2.01 8.52 4.95
C THR A 76 3.42 7.94 4.97
N MET A 77 4.05 7.90 6.14
CA MET A 77 5.39 7.32 6.32
C MET A 77 5.43 5.84 5.93
N LEU A 78 4.44 5.05 6.34
CA LEU A 78 4.35 3.62 6.00
C LEU A 78 4.08 3.40 4.51
N SER A 79 3.26 4.24 3.88
CA SER A 79 3.02 4.18 2.44
C SER A 79 4.31 4.46 1.65
N THR A 80 5.08 5.49 2.07
CA THR A 80 6.39 5.80 1.49
C THR A 80 7.39 4.66 1.73
N TYR A 81 7.43 4.10 2.93
CA TYR A 81 8.28 2.95 3.26
C TYR A 81 7.99 1.76 2.36
N TYR A 82 6.71 1.37 2.26
CA TYR A 82 6.28 0.26 1.42
C TYR A 82 6.62 0.50 -0.06
N ASN A 83 6.38 1.71 -0.57
CA ASN A 83 6.76 2.09 -1.93
C ASN A 83 8.27 1.97 -2.17
N ALA A 84 9.10 2.39 -1.21
CA ALA A 84 10.55 2.26 -1.28
C ALA A 84 10.97 0.78 -1.33
N VAL A 85 10.33 -0.09 -0.52
CA VAL A 85 10.55 -1.54 -0.52
C VAL A 85 10.21 -2.15 -1.88
N ILE A 86 9.03 -1.85 -2.45
CA ILE A 86 8.60 -2.37 -3.75
C ILE A 86 9.53 -1.92 -4.88
N ASN A 87 9.99 -0.67 -4.85
CA ASN A 87 10.92 -0.12 -5.82
C ASN A 87 12.38 -0.54 -5.61
N LYS A 88 12.67 -1.30 -4.54
CA LYS A 88 14.03 -1.71 -4.12
C LYS A 88 14.96 -0.52 -3.92
N ASP A 89 14.44 0.59 -3.43
CA ASP A 89 15.24 1.76 -3.06
C ASP A 89 15.85 1.54 -1.67
N ILE A 90 16.98 0.83 -1.64
CA ILE A 90 17.64 0.42 -0.39
C ILE A 90 18.03 1.64 0.46
N ALA A 91 18.43 2.74 -0.16
CA ALA A 91 18.83 3.95 0.56
C ALA A 91 17.64 4.54 1.31
N LEU A 92 16.52 4.75 0.61
CA LEU A 92 15.31 5.30 1.21
C LEU A 92 14.72 4.37 2.27
N VAL A 93 14.76 3.06 2.04
CA VAL A 93 14.33 2.05 3.02
C VAL A 93 15.14 2.15 4.30
N GLN A 94 16.47 2.29 4.24
CA GLN A 94 17.32 2.41 5.42
C GLN A 94 17.04 3.70 6.21
N THR A 95 16.88 4.83 5.52
CA THR A 95 16.53 6.11 6.14
C THR A 95 15.21 6.00 6.91
N ILE A 96 14.14 5.57 6.24
CA ILE A 96 12.81 5.50 6.86
C ILE A 96 12.77 4.44 7.97
N ARG A 97 13.46 3.31 7.80
CA ARG A 97 13.51 2.27 8.85
C ARG A 97 14.16 2.77 10.14
N SER A 98 15.09 3.72 10.06
CA SER A 98 15.68 4.34 11.27
C SER A 98 14.72 5.29 11.99
N GLU A 99 13.71 5.79 11.29
CA GLU A 99 12.66 6.68 11.82
C GLU A 99 11.43 5.91 12.31
N ILE A 100 11.17 4.71 11.76
CA ILE A 100 10.08 3.83 12.21
C ILE A 100 10.49 3.18 13.53
N SER A 101 9.95 3.69 14.63
CA SER A 101 9.90 2.95 15.89
C SER A 101 8.69 2.01 15.86
N GLU A 102 8.93 0.70 15.76
CA GLU A 102 7.88 -0.33 15.77
C GLU A 102 6.96 -0.21 17.00
N ASP A 103 7.49 0.32 18.11
CA ASP A 103 6.78 0.50 19.38
C ASP A 103 5.78 1.68 19.39
N ILE A 104 5.66 2.45 18.31
CA ILE A 104 4.87 3.70 18.27
C ILE A 104 3.84 3.72 17.12
N ILE A 105 3.60 2.61 16.42
CA ILE A 105 2.49 2.57 15.46
C ILE A 105 1.17 2.48 16.21
N ILE A 106 0.36 3.51 16.04
CA ILE A 106 -0.89 3.70 16.76
C ILE A 106 -1.91 2.64 16.34
N GLU A 107 -2.17 2.51 15.04
CA GLU A 107 -3.24 1.65 14.52
C GLU A 107 -2.77 0.20 14.32
N ALA A 108 -3.58 -0.76 14.78
CA ALA A 108 -3.28 -2.19 14.64
C ALA A 108 -3.13 -2.63 13.17
N GLU A 109 -3.97 -2.09 12.29
CA GLU A 109 -3.91 -2.39 10.86
C GLU A 109 -2.59 -1.94 10.22
N LYS A 110 -2.09 -0.76 10.63
CA LYS A 110 -0.81 -0.23 10.15
C LYS A 110 0.38 -1.04 10.65
N GLN A 111 0.26 -1.71 11.80
CA GLN A 111 1.27 -2.67 12.26
C GLN A 111 1.32 -3.90 11.34
N VAL A 112 0.17 -4.40 10.88
CA VAL A 112 0.10 -5.49 9.90
C VAL A 112 0.75 -5.05 8.59
N PHE A 113 0.46 -3.83 8.13
CA PHE A 113 1.07 -3.27 6.92
C PHE A 113 2.61 -3.15 7.03
N LEU A 114 3.13 -2.68 8.17
CA LEU A 114 4.57 -2.63 8.41
C LEU A 114 5.19 -4.03 8.39
N LYS A 115 4.58 -5.00 9.08
CA LYS A 115 5.08 -6.39 9.10
C LYS A 115 5.13 -6.97 7.69
N HIS A 116 4.09 -6.73 6.89
CA HIS A 116 4.08 -7.12 5.49
C HIS A 116 5.23 -6.46 4.71
N ALA A 117 5.43 -5.15 4.85
CA ALA A 117 6.52 -4.42 4.20
C ALA A 117 7.91 -5.00 4.55
N ASN A 118 8.13 -5.31 5.84
CA ASN A 118 9.36 -5.93 6.33
C ASN A 118 9.60 -7.32 5.71
N ILE A 119 8.56 -8.16 5.63
CA ILE A 119 8.65 -9.49 5.01
C ILE A 119 9.06 -9.38 3.53
N ILE A 120 8.47 -8.44 2.78
CA ILE A 120 8.82 -8.23 1.37
C ILE A 120 10.26 -7.72 1.22
N HIS A 121 10.68 -6.80 2.08
CA HIS A 121 12.06 -6.32 2.10
C HIS A 121 13.06 -7.45 2.39
N ASP A 122 12.77 -8.29 3.38
CA ASP A 122 13.63 -9.42 3.76
C ASP A 122 13.68 -10.48 2.64
N ARG A 123 12.58 -10.68 1.90
CA ARG A 123 12.57 -11.51 0.68
C ARG A 123 13.47 -10.92 -0.41
N TYR A 124 13.38 -9.62 -0.69
CA TYR A 124 14.20 -8.97 -1.72
C TYR A 124 15.69 -8.92 -1.36
N THR A 125 16.01 -8.82 -0.08
CA THR A 125 17.38 -8.89 0.43
C THR A 125 17.86 -10.33 0.68
N ARG A 126 17.06 -11.35 0.31
CA ARG A 126 17.36 -12.78 0.43
C ARG A 126 17.65 -13.25 1.86
N LYS A 127 17.12 -12.55 2.86
CA LYS A 127 17.19 -12.98 4.27
C LYS A 127 16.21 -14.11 4.58
N VAL A 128 15.10 -14.15 3.84
CA VAL A 128 14.10 -15.23 3.90
C VAL A 128 13.85 -15.77 2.50
N THR A 129 13.48 -17.04 2.43
CA THR A 129 13.07 -17.71 1.20
C THR A 129 11.68 -17.25 0.75
N ALA A 130 11.33 -17.52 -0.51
CA ALA A 130 9.99 -17.25 -1.03
C ALA A 130 8.90 -17.98 -0.22
N PHE A 131 9.16 -19.22 0.17
CA PHE A 131 8.24 -20.03 0.97
C PHE A 131 8.05 -19.48 2.40
N GLU A 132 9.13 -19.04 3.06
CA GLU A 132 9.03 -18.42 4.39
C GLU A 132 8.27 -17.09 4.33
N ALA A 133 8.54 -16.26 3.31
CA ALA A 133 7.82 -15.01 3.10
C ALA A 133 6.33 -15.25 2.82
N PHE A 134 6.00 -16.27 2.02
CA PHE A 134 4.63 -16.70 1.78
C PHE A 134 3.95 -17.11 3.08
N ARG A 135 4.57 -18.00 3.87
CA ARG A 135 4.00 -18.49 5.14
C ARG A 135 3.76 -17.35 6.13
N ALA A 136 4.72 -16.43 6.27
CA ALA A 136 4.60 -15.29 7.16
C ALA A 136 3.46 -14.35 6.73
N ASN A 137 3.35 -14.03 5.44
CA ASN A 137 2.25 -13.22 4.93
C ASN A 137 0.89 -13.93 5.04
N ALA A 138 0.83 -15.23 4.75
CA ALA A 138 -0.39 -16.02 4.91
C ALA A 138 -0.88 -16.02 6.36
N GLN A 139 0.03 -16.10 7.34
CA GLN A 139 -0.30 -15.99 8.75
C GLN A 139 -0.80 -14.60 9.14
N LEU A 140 -0.22 -13.52 8.60
CA LEU A 140 -0.64 -12.15 8.90
C LEU A 140 -2.10 -11.88 8.58
N VAL A 141 -2.63 -12.50 7.51
CA VAL A 141 -4.03 -12.34 7.10
C VAL A 141 -4.87 -13.58 7.34
N ASN A 142 -4.39 -14.56 8.09
CA ASN A 142 -5.13 -15.81 8.34
C ASN A 142 -5.62 -16.51 7.06
N TYR A 143 -4.76 -16.62 6.04
CA TYR A 143 -5.05 -17.34 4.80
C TYR A 143 -5.02 -18.87 5.04
N PRO A 144 -5.98 -19.65 4.49
CA PRO A 144 -7.03 -19.25 3.53
C PRO A 144 -8.36 -18.83 4.17
N GLU A 145 -8.49 -18.86 5.49
CA GLU A 145 -9.76 -18.63 6.20
C GLU A 145 -10.35 -17.23 5.94
N VAL A 146 -9.50 -16.23 5.77
CA VAL A 146 -9.90 -14.86 5.41
C VAL A 146 -10.76 -14.78 4.14
N LEU A 147 -10.60 -15.72 3.20
CA LEU A 147 -11.38 -15.72 1.96
C LEU A 147 -12.88 -15.99 2.19
N LYS A 148 -13.27 -16.51 3.36
CA LYS A 148 -14.66 -16.75 3.75
C LYS A 148 -15.38 -15.46 4.17
N GLN A 149 -14.65 -14.37 4.40
CA GLN A 149 -15.23 -13.09 4.81
C GLN A 149 -15.93 -12.39 3.64
N ALA A 150 -16.94 -11.59 3.96
CA ALA A 150 -17.65 -10.76 2.99
C ALA A 150 -16.97 -9.41 2.73
N TYR A 151 -16.31 -8.86 3.75
CA TYR A 151 -15.64 -7.57 3.72
C TYR A 151 -14.16 -7.74 4.05
N PHE A 152 -13.30 -6.99 3.37
CA PHE A 152 -11.85 -7.00 3.52
C PHE A 152 -11.34 -5.59 3.74
N THR A 153 -10.25 -5.42 4.46
CA THR A 153 -9.51 -4.15 4.45
C THR A 153 -8.56 -4.06 3.25
N ASP A 154 -8.17 -2.85 2.88
CA ASP A 154 -7.24 -2.63 1.76
C ASP A 154 -5.88 -3.33 1.98
N ILE A 155 -5.39 -3.38 3.23
CA ILE A 155 -4.16 -4.07 3.62
C ILE A 155 -4.31 -5.59 3.50
N GLU A 156 -5.45 -6.16 3.87
CA GLU A 156 -5.70 -7.60 3.68
C GLU A 156 -5.68 -7.97 2.20
N VAL A 157 -6.38 -7.21 1.36
CA VAL A 157 -6.41 -7.43 -0.09
C VAL A 157 -5.01 -7.26 -0.69
N LEU A 158 -4.23 -6.29 -0.22
CA LEU A 158 -2.85 -6.10 -0.66
C LEU A 158 -1.97 -7.32 -0.34
N ILE A 159 -2.04 -7.83 0.89
CA ILE A 159 -1.26 -9.00 1.30
C ILE A 159 -1.69 -10.23 0.49
N LEU A 160 -3.00 -10.46 0.34
CA LEU A 160 -3.56 -11.53 -0.48
C LEU A 160 -3.07 -11.44 -1.94
N SER A 161 -3.06 -10.24 -2.54
CA SER A 161 -2.56 -10.03 -3.90
C SER A 161 -1.07 -10.37 -4.04
N THR A 162 -0.30 -10.28 -2.95
CA THR A 162 1.12 -10.65 -2.93
C THR A 162 1.31 -12.17 -2.84
N LEU A 163 0.40 -12.89 -2.18
CA LEU A 163 0.44 -14.36 -2.11
C LEU A 163 0.28 -15.02 -3.49
N LEU A 164 -0.34 -14.34 -4.45
CA LEU A 164 -0.46 -14.83 -5.84
C LEU A 164 0.91 -15.15 -6.47
N ASP A 165 1.96 -14.40 -6.13
CA ASP A 165 3.30 -14.58 -6.72
C ASP A 165 3.91 -15.95 -6.37
N ASP A 166 3.44 -16.63 -5.32
CA ASP A 166 3.99 -17.90 -4.80
C ASP A 166 2.99 -19.07 -4.83
N LEU A 167 1.75 -18.85 -5.27
CA LEU A 167 0.73 -19.89 -5.38
C LEU A 167 0.74 -20.57 -6.73
N GLU A 168 0.37 -21.86 -6.74
CA GLU A 168 0.26 -22.65 -7.97
C GLU A 168 -1.17 -23.15 -8.22
N ASN A 169 -1.43 -23.52 -9.48
CA ASN A 169 -2.55 -24.35 -9.90
C ASN A 169 -3.94 -23.85 -9.47
N LYS A 170 -4.66 -24.65 -8.68
CA LYS A 170 -6.05 -24.40 -8.28
C LYS A 170 -6.16 -23.29 -7.23
N ALA A 171 -5.21 -23.24 -6.29
CA ALA A 171 -5.19 -22.21 -5.25
C ALA A 171 -4.94 -20.82 -5.84
N HIS A 172 -3.99 -20.72 -6.78
CA HIS A 172 -3.74 -19.48 -7.52
C HIS A 172 -5.00 -19.00 -8.25
N ARG A 173 -5.69 -19.89 -8.99
CA ARG A 173 -6.91 -19.52 -9.73
C ARG A 173 -8.05 -19.09 -8.82
N ALA A 174 -8.24 -19.79 -7.69
CA ALA A 174 -9.28 -19.46 -6.72
C ALA A 174 -9.04 -18.08 -6.08
N LEU A 175 -7.79 -17.79 -5.67
CA LEU A 175 -7.45 -16.50 -5.09
C LEU A 175 -7.55 -15.37 -6.11
N LEU A 176 -7.03 -15.57 -7.34
CA LEU A 176 -7.10 -14.57 -8.39
C LEU A 176 -8.54 -14.17 -8.70
N LYS A 177 -9.42 -15.17 -8.90
CA LYS A 177 -10.84 -14.92 -9.12
C LYS A 177 -11.47 -14.18 -7.94
N ARG A 178 -11.23 -14.65 -6.72
CA ARG A 178 -11.76 -14.00 -5.51
C ARG A 178 -11.34 -12.54 -5.43
N LEU A 179 -10.07 -12.23 -5.70
CA LEU A 179 -9.58 -10.87 -5.71
C LEU A 179 -10.25 -10.04 -6.81
N THR A 180 -10.39 -10.55 -8.03
CA THR A 180 -11.09 -9.83 -9.12
C THR A 180 -12.54 -9.51 -8.76
N ASP A 181 -13.29 -10.48 -8.22
CA ASP A 181 -14.69 -10.29 -7.82
C ASP A 181 -14.86 -9.13 -6.80
N LEU A 182 -13.84 -8.87 -5.96
CA LEU A 182 -13.88 -7.75 -5.00
C LEU A 182 -13.83 -6.37 -5.69
N PHE A 183 -13.14 -6.26 -6.83
CA PHE A 183 -13.00 -4.99 -7.56
C PHE A 183 -14.19 -4.71 -8.47
N ASP A 184 -14.83 -5.75 -8.99
CA ASP A 184 -16.02 -5.63 -9.84
C ASP A 184 -17.25 -5.16 -9.04
N THR A 185 -17.32 -5.54 -7.77
CA THR A 185 -18.48 -5.24 -6.92
C THR A 185 -18.36 -3.95 -6.12
N GLN A 186 -17.16 -3.37 -5.96
CA GLN A 186 -16.83 -2.15 -5.17
C GLN A 186 -17.32 -2.08 -3.70
N GLU A 187 -18.22 -2.95 -3.26
CA GLU A 187 -18.90 -2.91 -1.96
C GLU A 187 -18.18 -3.72 -0.87
N SER A 188 -17.11 -4.44 -1.22
CA SER A 188 -16.47 -5.44 -0.35
C SER A 188 -15.10 -5.05 0.21
N ILE A 189 -14.50 -3.94 -0.25
CA ILE A 189 -13.20 -3.45 0.23
C ILE A 189 -13.41 -2.18 1.06
N MET A 190 -13.12 -2.27 2.36
CA MET A 190 -13.03 -1.15 3.27
C MET A 190 -11.69 -0.45 3.04
N ALA A 191 -11.66 0.43 2.04
CA ALA A 191 -10.50 1.28 1.77
C ALA A 191 -10.46 2.45 2.76
N GLY A 192 -9.30 2.67 3.39
CA GLY A 192 -9.03 3.91 4.11
C GLY A 192 -8.71 5.06 3.15
N GLU A 193 -8.10 6.14 3.65
CA GLU A 193 -7.68 7.29 2.82
C GLU A 193 -6.57 6.96 1.77
N SER A 194 -6.07 5.73 1.70
CA SER A 194 -4.92 5.36 0.87
C SER A 194 -5.32 4.82 -0.51
N ASP A 195 -5.65 5.71 -1.45
CA ASP A 195 -5.92 5.40 -2.86
C ASP A 195 -4.75 4.71 -3.60
N LEU A 196 -3.54 4.76 -3.03
CA LEU A 196 -2.34 4.13 -3.58
C LEU A 196 -2.41 2.59 -3.49
N ILE A 197 -2.96 2.05 -2.40
CA ILE A 197 -3.05 0.59 -2.19
C ILE A 197 -3.97 -0.04 -3.23
N TYR A 198 -5.12 0.59 -3.48
CA TYR A 198 -6.07 0.13 -4.49
C TYR A 198 -5.43 0.07 -5.88
N THR A 199 -4.72 1.13 -6.26
CA THR A 199 -4.01 1.23 -7.54
C THR A 199 -2.95 0.14 -7.68
N LEU A 200 -2.21 -0.14 -6.60
CA LEU A 200 -1.21 -1.19 -6.56
C LEU A 200 -1.81 -2.59 -6.72
N ILE A 201 -2.96 -2.85 -6.10
CA ILE A 201 -3.65 -4.15 -6.23
C ILE A 201 -4.10 -4.37 -7.68
N LEU A 202 -4.71 -3.35 -8.31
CA LEU A 202 -5.11 -3.43 -9.73
C LEU A 202 -3.92 -3.75 -10.63
N TRP A 203 -2.79 -3.08 -10.41
CA TRP A 203 -1.56 -3.36 -11.14
C TRP A 203 -1.09 -4.82 -10.95
N ARG A 204 -1.11 -5.34 -9.72
CA ARG A 204 -0.76 -6.73 -9.43
C ARG A 204 -1.69 -7.71 -10.16
N LEU A 205 -2.99 -7.48 -10.13
CA LEU A 205 -3.97 -8.31 -10.84
C LEU A 205 -3.74 -8.29 -12.35
N ALA A 206 -3.53 -7.09 -12.93
CA ALA A 206 -3.23 -6.95 -14.36
C ALA A 206 -1.95 -7.70 -14.76
N LYS A 207 -0.88 -7.56 -13.97
CA LYS A 207 0.35 -8.35 -14.18
C LYS A 207 0.07 -9.86 -14.16
N THR A 208 -0.70 -10.33 -13.18
CA THR A 208 -1.00 -11.76 -13.02
C THR A 208 -1.83 -12.30 -14.18
N TYR A 209 -2.86 -11.59 -14.62
CA TYR A 209 -3.63 -11.96 -15.81
C TYR A 209 -2.78 -11.91 -17.09
N GLY A 210 -1.85 -10.96 -17.18
CA GLY A 210 -0.89 -10.88 -18.29
C GLY A 210 0.02 -12.10 -18.38
N LEU A 211 0.52 -12.61 -17.24
CA LEU A 211 1.29 -13.85 -17.19
C LEU A 211 0.45 -15.07 -17.65
N GLN A 212 -0.86 -15.05 -17.41
CA GLN A 212 -1.81 -16.07 -17.86
C GLN A 212 -2.33 -15.85 -19.29
N ARG A 213 -1.84 -14.82 -20.01
CA ARG A 213 -2.28 -14.44 -21.36
C ARG A 213 -3.77 -14.09 -21.47
N GLN A 214 -4.37 -13.66 -20.36
CA GLN A 214 -5.77 -13.20 -20.31
C GLN A 214 -5.85 -11.71 -20.60
N PHE A 215 -5.58 -11.33 -21.86
CA PHE A 215 -5.34 -9.94 -22.24
C PHE A 215 -6.56 -9.02 -22.13
N ALA A 216 -7.78 -9.56 -22.25
CA ALA A 216 -9.00 -8.77 -22.06
C ALA A 216 -9.11 -8.24 -20.62
N GLN A 217 -8.86 -9.11 -19.62
CA GLN A 217 -8.84 -8.76 -18.21
C GLN A 217 -7.71 -7.78 -17.89
N VAL A 218 -6.54 -7.91 -18.54
CA VAL A 218 -5.45 -6.93 -18.40
C VAL A 218 -5.92 -5.54 -18.82
N ILE A 219 -6.61 -5.44 -19.96
CA ILE A 219 -7.11 -4.16 -20.48
C ILE A 219 -8.11 -3.55 -19.51
N GLU A 220 -9.10 -4.32 -19.07
CA GLU A 220 -10.13 -3.88 -18.14
C GLU A 220 -9.53 -3.35 -16.83
N LEU A 221 -8.67 -4.13 -16.18
CA LEU A 221 -8.03 -3.73 -14.91
C LEU A 221 -7.14 -2.49 -15.06
N CYS A 222 -6.38 -2.40 -16.16
CA CYS A 222 -5.51 -1.24 -16.40
C CYS A 222 -6.34 0.02 -16.69
N GLN A 223 -7.40 -0.09 -17.49
CA GLN A 223 -8.32 1.02 -17.77
C GLN A 223 -9.01 1.49 -16.48
N HIS A 224 -9.47 0.56 -15.64
CA HIS A 224 -10.07 0.88 -14.35
C HIS A 224 -9.10 1.63 -13.43
N GLY A 225 -7.84 1.19 -13.38
CA GLY A 225 -6.78 1.88 -12.62
C GLY A 225 -6.52 3.30 -13.11
N ILE A 226 -6.46 3.50 -14.43
CA ILE A 226 -6.26 4.83 -15.05
C ILE A 226 -7.46 5.74 -14.82
N GLU A 227 -8.69 5.23 -15.00
CA GLU A 227 -9.92 6.01 -14.84
C GLU A 227 -10.11 6.45 -13.39
N ARG A 228 -9.87 5.55 -12.43
CA ARG A 228 -9.86 5.92 -11.01
C ARG A 228 -8.78 6.96 -10.70
N GLY A 229 -7.56 6.74 -11.20
CA GLY A 229 -6.48 7.70 -11.04
C GLY A 229 -6.85 9.08 -11.57
N ARG A 230 -7.51 9.16 -12.73
CA ARG A 230 -7.96 10.42 -13.32
C ARG A 230 -9.00 11.12 -12.44
N LYS A 231 -9.99 10.37 -11.95
CA LYS A 231 -11.04 10.91 -11.05
C LYS A 231 -10.47 11.52 -9.78
N ASN A 232 -9.39 10.95 -9.25
CA ASN A 232 -8.76 11.37 -8.00
C ASN A 232 -7.48 12.22 -8.21
N ALA A 233 -7.19 12.64 -9.44
CA ALA A 233 -5.95 13.34 -9.82
C ALA A 233 -4.66 12.63 -9.36
N GLN A 234 -4.67 11.29 -9.36
CA GLN A 234 -3.58 10.41 -8.95
C GLN A 234 -2.98 9.67 -10.14
N TYR A 235 -1.68 9.89 -10.37
CA TYR A 235 -0.93 9.35 -11.51
C TYR A 235 -0.01 8.16 -11.15
N TYR A 236 -0.11 7.66 -9.91
CA TYR A 236 0.72 6.59 -9.39
C TYR A 236 0.57 5.30 -10.23
N LEU A 237 1.69 4.70 -10.64
CA LEU A 237 1.79 3.46 -11.44
C LEU A 237 1.19 3.52 -12.87
N TRP A 238 0.86 4.70 -13.39
CA TRP A 238 0.32 4.84 -14.75
C TRP A 238 1.25 4.27 -15.83
N GLU A 239 2.56 4.45 -15.67
CA GLU A 239 3.57 3.85 -16.55
C GLU A 239 3.46 2.32 -16.62
N TYR A 240 3.14 1.67 -15.50
CA TYR A 240 2.91 0.23 -15.50
C TYR A 240 1.60 -0.14 -16.19
N PHE A 241 0.50 0.57 -15.92
CA PHE A 241 -0.77 0.31 -16.59
C PHE A 241 -0.65 0.47 -18.11
N TYR A 242 -0.03 1.54 -18.57
CA TYR A 242 0.18 1.76 -20.00
C TYR A 242 1.12 0.72 -20.63
N TYR A 243 2.17 0.29 -19.93
CA TYR A 243 3.02 -0.81 -20.41
C TYR A 243 2.26 -2.14 -20.53
N TYR A 244 1.44 -2.51 -19.55
CA TYR A 244 0.63 -3.74 -19.63
C TYR A 244 -0.49 -3.63 -20.69
N LEU A 245 -1.08 -2.44 -20.88
CA LEU A 245 -1.98 -2.18 -22.01
C LEU A 245 -1.27 -2.38 -23.35
N ALA A 246 -0.06 -1.85 -23.51
CA ALA A 246 0.72 -2.04 -24.73
C ALA A 246 0.97 -3.54 -25.01
N ILE A 247 1.34 -4.32 -23.98
CA ILE A 247 1.48 -5.77 -24.14
C ILE A 247 0.16 -6.41 -24.59
N ALA A 248 -0.95 -6.09 -23.92
CA ALA A 248 -2.25 -6.69 -24.21
C ALA A 248 -2.72 -6.36 -25.64
N TYR A 249 -2.68 -5.09 -26.03
CA TYR A 249 -3.09 -4.66 -27.37
C TYR A 249 -2.19 -5.22 -28.47
N TYR A 250 -0.87 -5.26 -28.25
CA TYR A 250 0.06 -5.87 -29.20
C TYR A 250 -0.26 -7.35 -29.44
N ARG A 251 -0.56 -8.09 -28.36
CA ARG A 251 -0.92 -9.53 -28.44
C ARG A 251 -2.27 -9.76 -29.10
N LEU A 252 -3.20 -8.81 -28.97
CA LEU A 252 -4.50 -8.82 -29.65
C LEU A 252 -4.46 -8.20 -31.06
N GLN A 253 -3.27 -7.82 -31.54
CA GLN A 253 -3.07 -7.17 -32.85
C GLN A 253 -3.81 -5.84 -33.04
N ASP A 254 -4.20 -5.19 -31.94
CA ASP A 254 -4.75 -3.83 -31.95
C ASP A 254 -3.61 -2.81 -31.98
N ILE A 255 -3.07 -2.60 -33.18
CA ILE A 255 -1.88 -1.76 -33.38
C ILE A 255 -2.13 -0.32 -32.94
N ARG A 256 -3.34 0.22 -33.18
CA ARG A 256 -3.66 1.62 -32.83
C ARG A 256 -3.55 1.84 -31.32
N HIS A 257 -4.22 1.01 -30.52
CA HIS A 257 -4.21 1.18 -29.08
C HIS A 257 -2.87 0.76 -28.46
N PHE A 258 -2.15 -0.18 -29.08
CA PHE A 258 -0.78 -0.50 -28.72
C PHE A 258 0.15 0.71 -28.84
N GLU A 259 0.14 1.39 -29.99
CA GLU A 259 1.02 2.54 -30.22
C GLU A 259 0.69 3.69 -29.24
N GLU A 260 -0.60 3.94 -29.03
CA GLU A 260 -1.07 4.95 -28.09
C GLU A 260 -0.67 4.64 -26.64
N ALA A 261 -0.79 3.38 -26.21
CA ALA A 261 -0.39 2.95 -24.88
C ALA A 261 1.11 3.12 -24.66
N LEU A 262 1.97 2.77 -25.63
CA LEU A 262 3.40 3.03 -25.53
C LEU A 262 3.74 4.52 -25.44
N PHE A 263 3.08 5.35 -26.23
CA PHE A 263 3.28 6.81 -26.14
C PHE A 263 2.88 7.37 -24.77
N LYS A 264 1.75 6.93 -24.21
CA LYS A 264 1.31 7.34 -22.87
C LYS A 264 2.26 6.82 -21.78
N CYS A 265 2.77 5.60 -21.91
CA CYS A 265 3.81 5.05 -21.03
C CYS A 265 5.07 5.93 -21.02
N TYR A 266 5.54 6.32 -22.21
CA TYR A 266 6.69 7.23 -22.36
C TYR A 266 6.47 8.55 -21.61
N ASN A 267 5.31 9.18 -21.82
CA ASN A 267 4.99 10.45 -21.17
C ASN A 267 4.95 10.32 -19.64
N CYS A 268 4.38 9.25 -19.09
CA CYS A 268 4.37 9.00 -17.65
C CYS A 268 5.79 8.86 -17.08
N LEU A 269 6.64 8.06 -17.73
CA LEU A 269 8.03 7.85 -17.30
C LEU A 269 8.84 9.15 -17.29
N HIS A 270 8.69 9.96 -18.34
CA HIS A 270 9.42 11.22 -18.48
C HIS A 270 8.86 12.34 -17.59
N ALA A 271 7.55 12.33 -17.29
CA ALA A 271 6.96 13.24 -16.32
C ALA A 271 7.43 12.94 -14.88
N GLU A 272 7.62 11.67 -14.52
CA GLU A 272 8.17 11.27 -13.22
C GLU A 272 9.66 11.61 -13.10
N GLY A 273 10.40 11.58 -14.20
CA GLY A 273 11.80 12.01 -14.24
C GLY A 273 12.79 11.09 -13.53
N ASN A 274 12.42 9.82 -13.27
CA ASN A 274 13.30 8.83 -12.63
C ASN A 274 14.17 8.09 -13.66
N PRO A 275 15.50 8.37 -13.77
CA PRO A 275 16.31 7.82 -14.85
C PRO A 275 16.45 6.29 -14.80
N LYS A 276 16.56 5.71 -13.60
CA LYS A 276 16.66 4.26 -13.42
C LYS A 276 15.38 3.55 -13.88
N LYS A 277 14.23 4.16 -13.65
CA LYS A 277 12.94 3.64 -14.06
C LYS A 277 12.75 3.75 -15.58
N ILE A 278 13.12 4.89 -16.17
CA ILE A 278 13.14 5.07 -17.62
C ILE A 278 14.00 3.98 -18.28
N GLU A 279 15.24 3.81 -17.83
CA GLU A 279 16.16 2.80 -18.38
C GLU A 279 15.60 1.36 -18.26
N LYS A 280 15.00 1.04 -17.12
CA LYS A 280 14.34 -0.25 -16.88
C LYS A 280 13.20 -0.50 -17.87
N PHE A 281 12.31 0.48 -18.05
CA PHE A 281 11.17 0.35 -18.95
C PHE A 281 11.59 0.32 -20.42
N THR A 282 12.57 1.14 -20.82
CA THR A 282 13.16 1.08 -22.16
C THR A 282 13.63 -0.33 -22.47
N ARG A 283 14.45 -0.93 -21.60
CA ARG A 283 14.92 -2.31 -21.79
C ARG A 283 13.79 -3.33 -21.90
N TRP A 284 12.74 -3.19 -21.10
CA TRP A 284 11.57 -4.08 -21.16
C TRP A 284 10.82 -3.95 -22.49
N ILE A 285 10.52 -2.72 -22.89
CA ILE A 285 9.76 -2.42 -24.10
C ILE A 285 10.53 -2.86 -25.35
N GLU A 286 11.81 -2.52 -25.45
CA GLU A 286 12.63 -2.90 -26.60
C GLU A 286 12.74 -4.43 -26.74
N ARG A 287 12.89 -5.14 -25.61
CA ARG A 287 12.90 -6.61 -25.59
C ARG A 287 11.55 -7.22 -25.98
N ASP A 288 10.45 -6.68 -25.45
CA ASP A 288 9.15 -7.34 -25.57
C ASP A 288 8.47 -7.08 -26.93
N PHE A 289 8.82 -5.99 -27.60
CA PHE A 289 8.22 -5.59 -28.88
C PHE A 289 9.20 -5.59 -30.07
N ASP A 290 10.49 -5.83 -29.82
CA ASP A 290 11.56 -5.79 -30.84
C ASP A 290 11.61 -4.43 -31.58
N ILE A 291 11.65 -3.35 -30.79
CA ILE A 291 11.71 -1.97 -31.29
C ILE A 291 12.86 -1.20 -30.64
N VAL A 292 13.24 -0.07 -31.25
CA VAL A 292 14.03 0.97 -30.57
C VAL A 292 13.06 2.01 -30.02
N TYR A 293 12.94 2.10 -28.69
CA TYR A 293 11.79 2.77 -28.06
C TYR A 293 11.74 4.27 -28.41
N HIS A 294 12.87 4.98 -28.29
CA HIS A 294 12.93 6.40 -28.64
C HIS A 294 12.62 6.67 -30.12
N THR A 295 13.11 5.81 -31.02
CA THR A 295 12.83 5.93 -32.46
C THR A 295 11.36 5.70 -32.76
N PHE A 296 10.74 4.73 -32.08
CA PHE A 296 9.31 4.48 -32.17
C PHE A 296 8.49 5.72 -31.76
N ILE A 297 8.80 6.33 -30.63
CA ILE A 297 8.09 7.53 -30.14
C ILE A 297 8.21 8.71 -31.10
N MET A 298 9.40 8.95 -31.66
CA MET A 298 9.59 10.00 -32.66
C MET A 298 8.73 9.78 -33.92
N LYS A 299 8.63 8.53 -34.39
CA LYS A 299 7.79 8.19 -35.55
C LYS A 299 6.31 8.38 -35.24
N TYR A 300 5.87 7.95 -34.06
CA TYR A 300 4.49 8.10 -33.60
C TYR A 300 4.08 9.58 -33.49
N MET A 301 4.93 10.44 -32.92
CA MET A 301 4.67 11.88 -32.85
C MET A 301 4.54 12.52 -34.23
N LYS A 302 5.41 12.15 -35.19
CA LYS A 302 5.30 12.64 -36.57
C LYS A 302 3.96 12.27 -37.21
N LYS A 303 3.48 11.04 -36.97
CA LYS A 303 2.19 10.54 -37.47
C LYS A 303 0.98 11.29 -36.91
N ILE A 304 1.07 11.86 -35.70
CA ILE A 304 -0.04 12.62 -35.08
C ILE A 304 -0.06 14.08 -35.53
N ILE A 305 1.14 14.67 -35.73
CA ILE A 305 1.28 16.09 -36.05
C ILE A 305 1.05 16.37 -37.54
N MET A 306 1.39 15.41 -38.41
CA MET A 306 1.17 15.48 -39.86
C MET A 306 -0.18 14.90 -40.25
#